data_AF-A0A9E3U5S0-F1
#
_entry.id   AF-A0A9E3U5S0-F1
#
_cell.length_a   1.000
_cell.length_b   1.000
_cell.length_c   1.000
_cell.angle_alpha   90.00
_cell.angle_beta   90.00
_cell.angle_gamma   90.00
#
_symmetry.space_group_name_H-M   'P 1'
#
loop_
_entity.id
_entity.type
_entity.pdbx_description
1 polymer ?
#
loop_
_entity_poly.entity_id
_entity_poly.type
_entity_poly.pdbx_seq_one_letter_code
_entity_poly.pdbx_strand_id
1 'polypeptide(L)'
;MTVVATLFCVAGGFAAEQAGSSPAWVQSTTEAARMPAAEALQIETVVERYANGKIRARREVARTLDLEYVNHGHFETRDEDGNLTAKGRFEAGRACGEWTRLYQTEDSPLFTQEPFTRFAAPFKSTATFVDGRMQGAWTITDAQDRLVSTIDFADGVREGKLDFYYPDGKTAREITFTAGVIDGLDRTFDSEGAVVKENQYIDGRRYVSETKVHPGTKNKTQEAFFLYPRMQLKTADNWWDASLATWTVGEGSPVCHGPYTAWHLNGQKSVSGNFYDGKAHGDFVWWHANDQISVRGQFVHGKHTGDWHWWHANGMKAGEVTFNEGAPVGRWLTWNDAGKLIRKESFQNGSGAASGDTPNLLTIPGAAEIQLGRTVEPGVQTR
;
A
#
# COMPACT_ATOMS: atom_id res chain seq x y z
N MET A 1 56.19 8.78 36.32
CA MET A 1 56.58 7.60 37.12
C MET A 1 55.82 6.41 36.56
N THR A 2 56.42 5.75 35.56
CA THR A 2 56.93 4.35 35.63
C THR A 2 55.79 3.38 35.25
N VAL A 3 55.54 3.07 33.96
CA VAL A 3 56.28 2.20 33.00
C VAL A 3 56.44 0.78 33.60
N VAL A 4 56.06 -0.37 33.01
CA VAL A 4 56.46 -1.08 31.76
C VAL A 4 55.57 -2.35 31.68
N ALA A 5 54.82 -2.65 30.59
CA ALA A 5 55.08 -3.60 29.47
C ALA A 5 55.15 -5.11 29.87
N THR A 6 54.81 -6.14 29.07
CA THR A 6 54.72 -6.34 27.61
C THR A 6 53.96 -7.66 27.30
N LEU A 7 53.48 -7.75 26.06
CA LEU A 7 53.01 -8.87 25.20
C LEU A 7 53.25 -10.34 25.59
N PHE A 8 52.29 -11.20 25.19
CA PHE A 8 52.57 -12.36 24.30
C PHE A 8 51.37 -12.62 23.36
N CYS A 9 51.66 -12.71 22.05
CA CYS A 9 50.81 -13.30 21.02
C CYS A 9 51.13 -14.80 20.88
N VAL A 10 50.13 -15.67 20.69
CA VAL A 10 50.24 -16.84 19.79
C VAL A 10 48.89 -17.09 19.13
N ALA A 11 48.95 -17.36 17.82
CA ALA A 11 47.87 -17.57 16.88
C ALA A 11 47.28 -18.98 16.90
N GLY A 12 46.11 -19.15 16.26
CA GLY A 12 45.78 -20.39 15.55
C GLY A 12 44.31 -20.81 15.62
N GLY A 13 43.70 -20.99 14.44
CA GLY A 13 42.69 -22.04 14.24
C GLY A 13 41.27 -21.59 13.92
N PHE A 14 41.02 -21.30 12.65
CA PHE A 14 39.69 -21.48 12.04
C PHE A 14 39.33 -22.97 12.06
N ALA A 15 38.19 -23.32 12.64
CA ALA A 15 37.46 -24.54 12.32
C ALA A 15 35.96 -24.21 12.37
N ALA A 16 35.34 -24.23 11.18
CA ALA A 16 33.93 -24.10 11.00
C ALA A 16 33.25 -25.41 11.44
N GLU A 17 32.38 -25.33 12.43
CA GLU A 17 31.45 -26.42 12.75
C GLU A 17 30.04 -26.00 12.33
N GLN A 18 29.58 -26.64 11.27
CA GLN A 18 28.20 -26.60 10.80
C GLN A 18 27.34 -27.48 11.70
N ALA A 19 26.38 -26.88 12.40
CA ALA A 19 25.10 -27.49 12.76
C ALA A 19 24.15 -26.39 13.25
N GLY A 20 23.52 -25.69 12.32
CA GLY A 20 22.50 -24.67 12.61
C GLY A 20 21.15 -25.11 12.05
N SER A 21 20.49 -25.98 12.79
CA SER A 21 19.06 -26.28 12.68
C SER A 21 18.20 -25.02 12.70
N SER A 22 17.10 -25.06 11.93
CA SER A 22 15.99 -24.11 11.84
C SER A 22 15.84 -23.14 13.03
N PRO A 23 15.73 -21.81 12.81
CA PRO A 23 15.24 -20.94 13.85
C PRO A 23 13.74 -21.17 14.00
N ALA A 24 13.39 -21.77 15.13
CA ALA A 24 12.05 -21.75 15.68
C ALA A 24 11.56 -20.30 15.78
N TRP A 25 10.28 -20.12 15.48
CA TRP A 25 9.51 -18.92 15.73
C TRP A 25 9.80 -18.37 17.13
N VAL A 26 10.52 -17.24 17.20
CA VAL A 26 10.52 -16.43 18.42
C VAL A 26 9.18 -15.69 18.41
N GLN A 27 8.18 -16.30 19.05
CA GLN A 27 7.05 -15.52 19.53
C GLN A 27 7.58 -14.56 20.60
N SER A 28 7.75 -13.29 20.25
CA SER A 28 7.82 -12.25 21.27
C SER A 28 6.40 -12.04 21.80
N THR A 29 6.00 -12.88 22.74
CA THR A 29 4.93 -12.51 23.66
C THR A 29 5.51 -11.44 24.57
N THR A 30 5.35 -10.18 24.17
CA THR A 30 5.27 -9.11 25.17
C THR A 30 3.99 -9.40 25.92
N GLU A 31 4.12 -10.15 27.00
CA GLU A 31 3.09 -10.35 27.99
C GLU A 31 2.75 -8.95 28.50
N ALA A 32 1.68 -8.36 27.94
CA ALA A 32 1.06 -7.18 28.49
C ALA A 32 0.80 -7.53 29.95
N ALA A 33 1.47 -6.82 30.86
CA ALA A 33 1.33 -7.01 32.28
C ALA A 33 -0.16 -7.00 32.60
N ARG A 34 -0.71 -8.19 32.84
CA ARG A 34 -2.09 -8.37 33.26
C ARG A 34 -2.11 -7.79 34.67
N MET A 35 -2.66 -6.59 34.80
CA MET A 35 -2.87 -5.98 36.12
C MET A 35 -3.57 -7.01 37.02
N PRO A 36 -3.12 -7.17 38.27
CA PRO A 36 -3.76 -8.12 39.17
C PRO A 36 -5.22 -7.71 39.38
N ALA A 37 -6.08 -8.71 39.50
CA ALA A 37 -7.51 -8.54 39.71
C ALA A 37 -7.79 -7.72 40.99
N ALA A 38 -8.43 -6.56 40.78
CA ALA A 38 -9.35 -5.85 41.67
C ALA A 38 -9.05 -5.89 43.18
N GLU A 39 -8.07 -5.12 43.65
CA GLU A 39 -8.36 -4.31 44.84
C GLU A 39 -9.37 -3.23 44.40
N ALA A 40 -10.49 -3.12 45.10
CA ALA A 40 -11.55 -2.18 44.77
C ALA A 40 -10.99 -0.75 44.83
N LEU A 41 -10.66 -0.19 43.66
CA LEU A 41 -10.20 1.18 43.56
C LEU A 41 -11.30 2.09 44.11
N GLN A 42 -10.97 2.98 45.04
CA GLN A 42 -11.92 3.96 45.53
C GLN A 42 -12.32 4.87 44.38
N ILE A 43 -13.60 4.84 44.00
CA ILE A 43 -14.15 5.68 42.94
C ILE A 43 -14.60 7.00 43.56
N GLU A 44 -14.10 8.10 43.01
CA GLU A 44 -14.48 9.46 43.37
C GLU A 44 -15.12 10.17 42.18
N THR A 45 -16.08 11.06 42.43
CA THR A 45 -16.68 11.89 41.39
C THR A 45 -16.08 13.29 41.43
N VAL A 46 -15.46 13.71 40.32
CA VAL A 46 -14.98 15.07 40.11
C VAL A 46 -16.00 15.83 39.29
N VAL A 47 -16.41 17.01 39.79
CA VAL A 47 -17.35 17.91 39.11
C VAL A 47 -16.64 19.22 38.81
N GLU A 48 -16.51 19.54 37.53
CA GLU A 48 -15.99 20.82 37.04
C GLU A 48 -17.17 21.72 36.68
N ARG A 49 -17.05 23.01 36.98
CA ARG A 49 -18.10 24.01 36.75
C ARG A 49 -17.58 25.19 35.94
N TYR A 50 -18.48 25.79 35.18
CA TYR A 50 -18.24 27.08 34.55
C TYR A 50 -18.20 28.20 35.60
N ALA A 51 -17.74 29.39 35.21
CA ALA A 51 -17.74 30.57 36.08
C ALA A 51 -19.14 30.94 36.59
N ASN A 52 -20.19 30.61 35.82
CA ASN A 52 -21.59 30.80 36.19
C ASN A 52 -22.13 29.72 37.18
N GLY A 53 -21.29 28.77 37.62
CA GLY A 53 -21.64 27.71 38.55
C GLY A 53 -22.33 26.49 37.93
N LYS A 54 -22.73 26.53 36.66
CA LYS A 54 -23.28 25.36 35.95
C LYS A 54 -22.21 24.29 35.76
N ILE A 55 -22.64 23.03 35.72
CA ILE A 55 -21.74 21.89 35.54
C ILE A 55 -21.18 21.90 34.12
N ARG A 56 -19.86 21.85 34.00
CA ARG A 56 -19.13 21.71 32.74
C ARG A 56 -18.77 20.27 32.45
N ALA A 57 -18.29 19.54 33.47
CA ALA A 57 -17.93 18.14 33.34
C ALA A 57 -18.20 17.40 34.65
N ARG A 58 -18.57 16.13 34.53
CA ARG A 58 -18.59 15.17 35.64
C ARG A 58 -17.84 13.94 35.19
N ARG A 59 -16.86 13.52 35.98
CA ARG A 59 -16.05 12.34 35.69
C ARG A 59 -15.83 11.53 36.96
N GLU A 60 -15.94 10.22 36.82
CA GLU A 60 -15.51 9.27 37.84
C GLU A 60 -14.02 9.00 37.67
N VAL A 61 -13.29 9.00 38.78
CA VAL A 61 -11.85 8.74 38.84
C VAL A 61 -11.57 7.67 39.88
N ALA A 62 -10.53 6.89 39.62
CA ALA A 62 -10.02 5.88 40.54
C ALA A 62 -8.57 6.21 40.89
N ARG A 63 -8.21 6.01 42.17
CA ARG A 63 -6.83 6.14 42.62
C ARG A 63 -6.07 4.83 42.42
N THR A 64 -5.00 4.84 41.63
CA THR A 64 -4.15 3.69 41.36
C THR A 64 -3.29 3.32 42.59
N LEU A 65 -2.63 2.16 42.53
CA LEU A 65 -1.65 1.72 43.55
C LEU A 65 -0.47 2.72 43.69
N ASP A 66 -0.11 3.36 42.58
CA ASP A 66 0.92 4.41 42.53
C ASP A 66 0.41 5.76 43.05
N LEU A 67 -0.79 5.79 43.62
CA LEU A 67 -1.46 6.96 44.20
C LEU A 67 -1.83 8.05 43.18
N GLU A 68 -1.84 7.72 41.88
CA GLU A 68 -2.28 8.61 40.80
C GLU A 68 -3.79 8.48 40.56
N TYR A 69 -4.45 9.56 40.15
CA TYR A 69 -5.86 9.53 39.78
C TYR A 69 -6.01 9.35 38.27
N VAL A 70 -6.74 8.30 37.87
CA VAL A 70 -7.08 8.04 36.46
C VAL A 70 -8.59 8.08 36.27
N ASN A 71 -9.05 8.51 35.10
CA ASN A 71 -10.48 8.41 34.77
C ASN A 71 -10.92 6.94 34.82
N HIS A 72 -11.97 6.63 35.56
CA HIS A 72 -12.50 5.28 35.70
C HIS A 72 -13.97 5.37 36.05
N GLY A 73 -14.83 4.80 35.19
CA GLY A 73 -16.28 4.90 35.30
C GLY A 73 -16.86 5.92 34.33
N HIS A 74 -17.95 6.56 34.74
CA HIS A 74 -18.75 7.47 33.93
C HIS A 74 -18.05 8.81 33.66
N PHE A 75 -18.24 9.32 32.44
CA PHE A 75 -17.79 10.63 32.02
C PHE A 75 -18.92 11.34 31.26
N GLU A 76 -19.14 12.63 31.57
CA GLU A 76 -20.01 13.52 30.82
C GLU A 76 -19.47 14.95 30.77
N THR A 77 -19.75 15.66 29.68
CA THR A 77 -19.55 17.11 29.55
C THR A 77 -20.83 17.80 29.12
N ARG A 78 -20.94 19.07 29.48
CA ARG A 78 -22.08 19.93 29.15
C ARG A 78 -21.59 21.28 28.63
N ASP A 79 -22.41 21.96 27.84
CA ASP A 79 -22.17 23.35 27.43
C ASP A 79 -22.58 24.34 28.54
N GLU A 80 -22.37 25.64 28.32
CA GLU A 80 -22.73 26.70 29.28
C GLU A 80 -24.24 26.84 29.47
N ASP A 81 -25.07 26.30 28.58
CA ASP A 81 -26.51 26.26 28.72
C ASP A 81 -26.96 25.10 29.60
N GLY A 82 -26.15 24.05 29.70
CA GLY A 82 -26.35 22.84 30.51
C GLY A 82 -26.70 21.61 29.67
N ASN A 83 -26.72 21.74 28.34
CA ASN A 83 -26.99 20.64 27.42
C ASN A 83 -25.80 19.68 27.40
N LEU A 84 -26.09 18.38 27.32
CA LEU A 84 -25.05 17.34 27.27
C LEU A 84 -24.28 17.43 25.94
N THR A 85 -22.96 17.56 26.01
CA THR A 85 -22.09 17.65 24.82
C THR A 85 -21.30 16.38 24.57
N ALA A 86 -20.94 15.61 25.59
CA ALA A 86 -20.33 14.30 25.42
C ALA A 86 -20.65 13.38 26.60
N LYS A 87 -20.62 12.07 26.34
CA LYS A 87 -20.72 11.04 27.37
C LYS A 87 -19.97 9.77 26.96
N GLY A 88 -19.52 9.03 27.96
CA GLY A 88 -18.92 7.72 27.75
C GLY A 88 -18.40 7.13 29.05
N ARG A 89 -17.52 6.15 28.92
CA ARG A 89 -16.91 5.47 30.06
C ARG A 89 -15.41 5.28 29.88
N PHE A 90 -14.71 5.27 31.01
CA PHE A 90 -13.31 4.90 31.09
C PHE A 90 -13.13 3.65 31.95
N GLU A 91 -12.11 2.87 31.62
CA GLU A 91 -11.59 1.79 32.44
C GLU A 91 -10.08 1.97 32.59
N ALA A 92 -9.67 2.33 33.82
CA ALA A 92 -8.27 2.60 34.16
C ALA A 92 -7.59 3.58 33.18
N GLY A 93 -8.23 4.73 32.94
CA GLY A 93 -7.75 5.80 32.06
C GLY A 93 -8.01 5.58 30.57
N ARG A 94 -8.49 4.41 30.16
CA ARG A 94 -8.72 4.07 28.75
C ARG A 94 -10.20 4.16 28.40
N ALA A 95 -10.54 4.83 27.30
CA ALA A 95 -11.93 4.88 26.84
C ALA A 95 -12.45 3.46 26.58
N CYS A 96 -13.67 3.18 27.03
CA CYS A 96 -14.30 1.88 26.82
C CYS A 96 -15.81 2.03 26.56
N GLY A 97 -16.37 1.04 25.87
CA GLY A 97 -17.78 1.02 25.49
C GLY A 97 -18.14 2.12 24.50
N GLU A 98 -19.43 2.41 24.40
CA GLU A 98 -19.94 3.44 23.51
C GLU A 98 -19.68 4.85 24.08
N TRP A 99 -19.19 5.71 23.20
CA TRP A 99 -18.97 7.13 23.43
C TRP A 99 -19.81 7.94 22.46
N THR A 100 -20.39 9.03 22.95
CA THR A 100 -21.14 9.99 22.13
C THR A 100 -20.59 11.39 22.36
N ARG A 101 -20.48 12.18 21.28
CA ARG A 101 -20.19 13.61 21.35
C ARG A 101 -21.02 14.39 20.33
N LEU A 102 -21.52 15.55 20.75
CA LEU A 102 -22.23 16.51 19.91
C LEU A 102 -21.26 17.61 19.44
N TYR A 103 -21.44 18.04 18.20
CA TYR A 103 -20.67 19.11 17.57
C TYR A 103 -21.60 20.13 16.93
N GLN A 104 -21.25 21.39 17.02
CA GLN A 104 -21.70 22.42 16.10
C GLN A 104 -20.84 22.43 14.84
N THR A 105 -21.29 23.13 13.80
CA THR A 105 -20.57 23.21 12.52
C THR A 105 -19.16 23.81 12.69
N GLU A 106 -19.01 24.78 13.58
CA GLU A 106 -17.75 25.46 13.88
C GLU A 106 -16.72 24.62 14.65
N ASP A 107 -17.14 23.51 15.28
CA ASP A 107 -16.25 22.70 16.12
C ASP A 107 -15.22 21.89 15.32
N SER A 108 -15.47 21.65 14.01
CA SER A 108 -14.53 20.94 13.14
C SER A 108 -14.64 21.40 11.68
N PRO A 109 -13.50 21.58 10.98
CA PRO A 109 -13.48 21.80 9.53
C PRO A 109 -14.10 20.65 8.71
N LEU A 110 -14.34 19.48 9.31
CA LEU A 110 -15.04 18.38 8.63
C LEU A 110 -16.46 18.79 8.24
N PHE A 111 -17.15 19.53 9.10
CA PHE A 111 -18.56 19.89 8.91
C PHE A 111 -18.79 21.00 7.88
N THR A 112 -17.72 21.64 7.40
CA THR A 112 -17.78 22.70 6.37
C THR A 112 -17.43 22.20 4.98
N GLN A 113 -17.28 20.87 4.80
CA GLN A 113 -16.97 20.22 3.53
C GLN A 113 -18.17 19.42 3.02
N GLU A 114 -18.28 19.21 1.71
CA GLU A 114 -19.26 18.28 1.16
C GLU A 114 -18.95 16.82 1.61
N PRO A 115 -19.96 15.99 1.92
CA PRO A 115 -21.39 16.29 1.88
C PRO A 115 -21.95 16.92 3.17
N PHE A 116 -21.13 17.13 4.21
CA PHE A 116 -21.56 17.60 5.55
C PHE A 116 -22.28 18.96 5.52
N THR A 117 -21.91 19.84 4.59
CA THR A 117 -22.58 21.14 4.33
C THR A 117 -24.07 21.03 3.99
N ARG A 118 -24.56 19.85 3.63
CA ARG A 118 -25.97 19.59 3.32
C ARG A 118 -26.80 19.11 4.52
N PHE A 119 -26.16 18.95 5.67
CA PHE A 119 -26.76 18.49 6.91
C PHE A 119 -26.79 19.62 7.94
N ALA A 120 -27.67 19.49 8.94
CA ALA A 120 -27.82 20.48 9.99
C ALA A 120 -27.19 20.02 11.31
N ALA A 121 -26.41 20.88 11.93
CA ALA A 121 -25.94 20.69 13.30
C ALA A 121 -27.12 20.74 14.31
N PRO A 122 -26.98 20.14 15.51
CA PRO A 122 -25.80 19.44 16.02
C PRO A 122 -25.52 18.11 15.31
N PHE A 123 -24.24 17.83 15.08
CA PHE A 123 -23.77 16.53 14.62
C PHE A 123 -23.49 15.62 15.81
N LYS A 124 -23.99 14.39 15.78
CA LYS A 124 -23.79 13.38 16.82
C LYS A 124 -22.77 12.35 16.34
N SER A 125 -21.57 12.41 16.89
CA SER A 125 -20.50 11.41 16.72
C SER A 125 -20.70 10.29 17.73
N THR A 126 -20.65 9.04 17.29
CA THR A 126 -20.71 7.85 18.14
C THR A 126 -19.59 6.89 17.77
N ALA A 127 -18.81 6.45 18.75
CA ALA A 127 -17.72 5.49 18.55
C ALA A 127 -17.68 4.49 19.72
N THR A 128 -17.28 3.25 19.45
CA THR A 128 -17.11 2.24 20.50
C THR A 128 -15.63 1.98 20.73
N PHE A 129 -15.25 1.79 21.99
CA PHE A 129 -13.86 1.56 22.38
C PHE A 129 -13.67 0.27 23.16
N VAL A 130 -12.55 -0.40 22.89
CA VAL A 130 -12.00 -1.51 23.67
C VAL A 130 -10.57 -1.14 24.04
N ASP A 131 -10.27 -1.07 25.35
CA ASP A 131 -8.94 -0.67 25.87
C ASP A 131 -8.39 0.63 25.26
N GLY A 132 -9.26 1.62 25.04
CA GLY A 132 -8.88 2.93 24.47
C GLY A 132 -8.70 2.93 22.95
N ARG A 133 -8.96 1.82 22.26
CA ARG A 133 -8.88 1.70 20.80
C ARG A 133 -10.28 1.63 20.20
N MET A 134 -10.51 2.37 19.11
CA MET A 134 -11.79 2.32 18.40
C MET A 134 -12.06 0.92 17.84
N GLN A 135 -13.28 0.44 18.00
CA GLN A 135 -13.74 -0.86 17.55
C GLN A 135 -15.12 -0.72 16.90
N GLY A 136 -15.28 -1.33 15.73
CA GLY A 136 -16.49 -1.21 14.93
C GLY A 136 -16.62 0.16 14.26
N ALA A 137 -17.85 0.55 13.95
CA ALA A 137 -18.12 1.78 13.23
C ALA A 137 -18.03 3.02 14.13
N TRP A 138 -17.22 3.99 13.71
CA TRP A 138 -17.36 5.39 14.09
C TRP A 138 -18.40 6.04 13.17
N THR A 139 -19.50 6.52 13.74
CA THR A 139 -20.62 7.08 12.98
C THR A 139 -20.87 8.54 13.32
N ILE A 140 -21.29 9.34 12.33
CA ILE A 140 -21.80 10.70 12.55
C ILE A 140 -23.22 10.79 11.99
N THR A 141 -24.16 11.29 12.79
CA THR A 141 -25.50 11.68 12.33
C THR A 141 -25.72 13.18 12.48
N ASP A 142 -26.71 13.74 11.80
CA ASP A 142 -27.10 15.14 11.93
C ASP A 142 -28.21 15.35 12.97
N ALA A 143 -28.73 16.59 13.07
CA ALA A 143 -29.79 16.96 14.00
C ALA A 143 -31.16 16.32 13.73
N GLN A 144 -31.34 15.72 12.55
CA GLN A 144 -32.52 14.95 12.18
C GLN A 144 -32.27 13.44 12.27
N ASP A 145 -31.19 13.02 12.94
CA ASP A 145 -30.72 11.63 13.04
C ASP A 145 -30.45 10.96 11.68
N ARG A 146 -30.20 11.75 10.63
CA ARG A 146 -29.78 11.23 9.32
C ARG A 146 -28.31 10.85 9.40
N LEU A 147 -27.96 9.68 8.86
CA LEU A 147 -26.59 9.19 8.81
C LEU A 147 -25.77 10.02 7.82
N VAL A 148 -24.65 10.58 8.29
CA VAL A 148 -23.74 11.42 7.49
C VAL A 148 -22.49 10.63 7.11
N SER A 149 -21.93 9.87 8.05
CA SER A 149 -20.76 9.04 7.81
C SER A 149 -20.70 7.79 8.68
N THR A 150 -20.00 6.78 8.16
CA THR A 150 -19.50 5.62 8.92
C THR A 150 -18.05 5.34 8.54
N ILE A 151 -17.23 4.97 9.52
CA ILE A 151 -15.83 4.58 9.33
C ILE A 151 -15.57 3.38 10.21
N ASP A 152 -15.19 2.26 9.60
CA ASP A 152 -14.94 1.00 10.32
C ASP A 152 -13.54 0.94 10.92
N PHE A 153 -13.46 0.51 12.18
CA PHE A 153 -12.21 0.29 12.89
C PHE A 153 -12.14 -1.13 13.48
N ALA A 154 -10.94 -1.68 13.49
CA ALA A 154 -10.56 -2.85 14.29
C ALA A 154 -9.27 -2.51 15.04
N ASP A 155 -9.28 -2.68 16.37
CA ASP A 155 -8.13 -2.38 17.24
C ASP A 155 -7.51 -0.98 17.01
N GLY A 156 -8.36 0.02 16.77
CA GLY A 156 -7.97 1.42 16.57
C GLY A 156 -7.41 1.73 15.18
N VAL A 157 -7.43 0.78 14.25
CA VAL A 157 -6.96 0.93 12.87
C VAL A 157 -8.15 0.80 11.92
N ARG A 158 -8.17 1.58 10.83
CA ARG A 158 -9.23 1.45 9.81
C ARG A 158 -9.22 0.06 9.18
N GLU A 159 -10.35 -0.63 9.22
CA GLU A 159 -10.52 -1.99 8.68
C GLU A 159 -11.95 -2.12 8.16
N GLY A 160 -12.13 -2.25 6.85
CA GLY A 160 -13.46 -2.21 6.23
C GLY A 160 -13.68 -0.93 5.42
N LYS A 161 -14.79 -0.23 5.66
CA LYS A 161 -15.18 0.91 4.81
C LYS A 161 -15.17 2.24 5.54
N LEU A 162 -14.98 3.29 4.75
CA LEU A 162 -15.46 4.64 5.04
C LEU A 162 -16.55 4.95 4.02
N ASP A 163 -17.73 5.29 4.51
CA ASP A 163 -18.83 5.76 3.68
C ASP A 163 -19.30 7.13 4.18
N PHE A 164 -19.47 8.07 3.25
CA PHE A 164 -20.20 9.32 3.45
C PHE A 164 -21.49 9.27 2.67
N TYR A 165 -22.53 9.88 3.21
CA TYR A 165 -23.87 9.87 2.62
C TYR A 165 -24.36 11.29 2.34
N TYR A 166 -25.25 11.40 1.35
CA TYR A 166 -26.09 12.55 1.13
C TYR A 166 -27.33 12.51 2.05
N PRO A 167 -28.04 13.64 2.22
CA PRO A 167 -29.20 13.67 3.12
C PRO A 167 -30.37 12.77 2.73
N ASP A 168 -30.41 12.29 1.49
CA ASP A 168 -31.39 11.31 0.99
C ASP A 168 -30.96 9.85 1.25
N GLY A 169 -29.79 9.63 1.85
CA GLY A 169 -29.22 8.32 2.16
C GLY A 169 -28.38 7.71 1.05
N LYS A 170 -28.26 8.34 -0.13
CA LYS A 170 -27.34 7.87 -1.18
C LYS A 170 -25.89 8.05 -0.76
N THR A 171 -25.01 7.15 -1.17
CA THR A 171 -23.57 7.27 -0.93
C THR A 171 -23.00 8.46 -1.70
N ALA A 172 -22.28 9.34 -0.99
CA ALA A 172 -21.51 10.45 -1.55
C ALA A 172 -20.04 10.07 -1.78
N ARG A 173 -19.49 9.22 -0.91
CA ARG A 173 -18.12 8.71 -1.04
C ARG A 173 -17.99 7.34 -0.37
N GLU A 174 -17.27 6.43 -0.99
CA GLU A 174 -16.93 5.11 -0.43
C GLU A 174 -15.41 4.90 -0.58
N ILE A 175 -14.74 4.45 0.48
CA ILE A 175 -13.33 4.05 0.47
C ILE A 175 -13.17 2.74 1.21
N THR A 176 -12.39 1.81 0.67
CA THR A 176 -12.05 0.54 1.34
C THR A 176 -10.66 0.60 1.99
N PHE A 177 -10.56 0.04 3.19
CA PHE A 177 -9.34 -0.06 3.99
C PHE A 177 -9.08 -1.50 4.40
N THR A 178 -7.80 -1.89 4.33
CA THR A 178 -7.28 -3.14 4.89
C THR A 178 -6.03 -2.81 5.69
N ALA A 179 -5.96 -3.27 6.95
CA ALA A 179 -4.84 -3.03 7.85
C ALA A 179 -4.42 -1.54 7.93
N GLY A 180 -5.41 -0.64 7.94
CA GLY A 180 -5.21 0.80 8.11
C GLY A 180 -4.86 1.58 6.86
N VAL A 181 -4.57 0.92 5.73
CA VAL A 181 -4.27 1.60 4.46
C VAL A 181 -5.43 1.47 3.48
N ILE A 182 -5.54 2.41 2.55
CA ILE A 182 -6.51 2.31 1.44
C ILE A 182 -6.12 1.11 0.58
N ASP A 183 -7.02 0.16 0.42
CA ASP A 183 -6.82 -1.02 -0.41
C ASP A 183 -8.14 -1.41 -1.08
N GLY A 184 -8.18 -1.37 -2.41
CA GLY A 184 -9.42 -1.41 -3.19
C GLY A 184 -9.79 -0.05 -3.79
N LEU A 185 -11.06 0.34 -3.70
CA LEU A 185 -11.60 1.51 -4.40
C LEU A 185 -11.78 2.73 -3.47
N ASP A 186 -11.52 3.92 -4.01
CA ASP A 186 -11.96 5.24 -3.51
C ASP A 186 -12.88 5.87 -4.57
N ARG A 187 -14.18 5.85 -4.30
CA ARG A 187 -15.23 6.34 -5.20
C ARG A 187 -15.92 7.54 -4.62
N THR A 188 -16.11 8.56 -5.43
CA THR A 188 -16.97 9.71 -5.13
C THR A 188 -18.14 9.71 -6.10
N PHE A 189 -19.32 9.94 -5.57
CA PHE A 189 -20.57 9.97 -6.32
C PHE A 189 -21.14 11.38 -6.29
N ASP A 190 -21.95 11.75 -7.29
CA ASP A 190 -22.82 12.92 -7.20
C ASP A 190 -24.13 12.59 -6.45
N SER A 191 -24.98 13.60 -6.22
CA SER A 191 -26.26 13.42 -5.51
C SER A 191 -27.28 12.58 -6.29
N GLU A 192 -27.07 12.35 -7.58
CA GLU A 192 -27.91 11.42 -8.34
C GLU A 192 -27.45 9.97 -8.20
N GLY A 193 -26.22 9.75 -7.75
CA GLY A 193 -25.60 8.45 -7.52
C GLY A 193 -24.64 8.04 -8.64
N ALA A 194 -24.30 8.94 -9.57
CA ALA A 194 -23.33 8.66 -10.61
C ALA A 194 -21.90 8.79 -10.06
N VAL A 195 -21.01 7.87 -10.45
CA VAL A 195 -19.59 7.94 -10.08
C VAL A 195 -18.94 9.11 -10.82
N VAL A 196 -18.49 10.11 -10.08
CA VAL A 196 -17.76 11.29 -10.63
C VAL A 196 -16.25 11.16 -10.48
N LYS A 197 -15.79 10.28 -9.59
CA LYS A 197 -14.37 9.97 -9.41
C LYS A 197 -14.20 8.55 -8.91
N GLU A 198 -13.25 7.84 -9.47
CA GLU A 198 -12.85 6.50 -9.03
C GLU A 198 -11.33 6.41 -9.07
N ASN A 199 -10.74 5.97 -7.97
CA ASN A 199 -9.34 5.61 -7.86
C ASN A 199 -9.24 4.16 -7.38
N GLN A 200 -8.28 3.42 -7.91
CA GLN A 200 -7.92 2.09 -7.44
C GLN A 200 -6.63 2.14 -6.65
N TYR A 201 -6.57 1.36 -5.57
CA TYR A 201 -5.41 1.21 -4.70
C TYR A 201 -5.10 -0.27 -4.49
N ILE A 202 -3.82 -0.57 -4.40
CA ILE A 202 -3.31 -1.88 -3.99
C ILE A 202 -2.34 -1.62 -2.84
N ASP A 203 -2.67 -2.08 -1.64
CA ASP A 203 -1.84 -1.95 -0.44
C ASP A 203 -1.32 -0.51 -0.21
N GLY A 204 -2.24 0.45 -0.18
CA GLY A 204 -1.96 1.87 0.03
C GLY A 204 -1.28 2.59 -1.14
N ARG A 205 -1.11 1.94 -2.30
CA ARG A 205 -0.47 2.52 -3.49
C ARG A 205 -1.51 2.75 -4.59
N ARG A 206 -1.58 3.97 -5.11
CA ARG A 206 -2.51 4.30 -6.20
C ARG A 206 -2.14 3.55 -7.47
N TYR A 207 -3.07 2.78 -8.01
CA TYR A 207 -2.95 1.97 -9.22
C TYR A 207 -3.57 2.71 -10.41
N VAL A 208 -2.79 2.92 -11.47
CA VAL A 208 -3.17 3.79 -12.59
C VAL A 208 -2.79 3.16 -13.91
N SER A 209 -3.68 3.22 -14.91
CA SER A 209 -3.33 2.95 -16.30
C SER A 209 -2.99 4.25 -17.02
N GLU A 210 -1.87 4.28 -17.72
CA GLU A 210 -1.43 5.40 -18.55
C GLU A 210 -1.28 4.96 -20.00
N THR A 211 -1.85 5.74 -20.93
CA THR A 211 -1.68 5.56 -22.37
C THR A 211 -0.88 6.73 -22.95
N LYS A 212 0.18 6.43 -23.70
CA LYS A 212 0.91 7.40 -24.50
C LYS A 212 0.53 7.26 -25.98
N VAL A 213 0.52 8.38 -26.68
CA VAL A 213 0.19 8.46 -28.12
C VAL A 213 1.28 9.22 -28.87
N HIS A 214 1.41 8.98 -30.18
CA HIS A 214 2.30 9.76 -31.02
C HIS A 214 1.82 11.22 -31.11
N PRO A 215 2.73 12.22 -31.03
CA PRO A 215 2.37 13.63 -31.19
C PRO A 215 1.60 13.87 -32.49
N GLY A 216 0.49 14.60 -32.42
CA GLY A 216 -0.33 14.94 -33.59
C GLY A 216 -1.19 13.80 -34.16
N THR A 217 -1.22 12.62 -33.52
CA THR A 217 -2.08 11.51 -33.93
C THR A 217 -2.89 10.95 -32.75
N LYS A 218 -3.80 10.01 -33.03
CA LYS A 218 -4.48 9.20 -31.99
C LYS A 218 -3.87 7.82 -31.80
N ASN A 219 -2.78 7.50 -32.50
CA ASN A 219 -2.16 6.18 -32.47
C ASN A 219 -1.41 6.00 -31.15
N LYS A 220 -1.74 4.92 -30.42
CA LYS A 220 -1.07 4.54 -29.18
C LYS A 220 0.39 4.19 -29.49
N THR A 221 1.28 4.63 -28.60
CA THR A 221 2.67 4.18 -28.54
C THR A 221 2.90 3.21 -27.40
N GLN A 222 2.20 3.42 -26.28
CA GLN A 222 2.38 2.65 -25.05
C GLN A 222 1.10 2.67 -24.22
N GLU A 223 0.83 1.57 -23.53
CA GLU A 223 -0.20 1.42 -22.51
C GLU A 223 0.42 0.60 -21.38
N ALA A 224 0.44 1.17 -20.18
CA ALA A 224 1.10 0.56 -19.04
C ALA A 224 0.37 0.90 -17.74
N PHE A 225 0.43 -0.03 -16.80
CA PHE A 225 -0.15 0.14 -15.48
C PHE A 225 0.94 0.42 -14.46
N PHE A 226 0.67 1.30 -13.50
CA PHE A 226 1.64 1.83 -12.56
C PHE A 226 1.12 1.78 -11.13
N LEU A 227 2.01 1.45 -10.20
CA LEU A 227 1.82 1.71 -8.78
C LEU A 227 2.62 2.95 -8.38
N TYR A 228 1.91 3.97 -7.92
CA TYR A 228 2.50 5.15 -7.32
C TYR A 228 3.13 4.81 -5.95
N PRO A 229 3.97 5.69 -5.39
CA PRO A 229 4.49 5.51 -4.03
C PRO A 229 3.36 5.29 -3.03
N ARG A 230 3.63 4.47 -2.02
CA ARG A 230 2.67 4.16 -0.95
C ARG A 230 2.28 5.45 -0.25
N MET A 231 0.99 5.61 0.03
CA MET A 231 0.50 6.71 0.85
C MET A 231 0.98 6.55 2.28
N GLN A 232 1.39 7.66 2.89
CA GLN A 232 1.87 7.74 4.26
C GLN A 232 0.86 8.53 5.10
N LEU A 233 0.50 7.97 6.25
CA LEU A 233 -0.36 8.63 7.21
C LEU A 233 0.38 9.84 7.79
N LYS A 234 -0.23 11.02 7.68
CA LYS A 234 0.30 12.27 8.24
C LYS A 234 -0.33 12.60 9.58
N THR A 235 -1.64 12.44 9.69
CA THR A 235 -2.40 12.56 10.94
C THR A 235 -3.38 11.41 11.03
N ALA A 236 -3.57 10.85 12.23
CA ALA A 236 -4.57 9.83 12.47
C ALA A 236 -5.98 10.44 12.56
N ASP A 237 -6.99 9.57 12.47
CA ASP A 237 -8.36 9.94 12.84
C ASP A 237 -8.42 10.34 14.31
N ASN A 238 -9.26 11.34 14.60
CA ASN A 238 -9.55 11.73 15.95
C ASN A 238 -11.06 11.94 16.07
N TRP A 239 -11.70 10.94 16.68
CA TRP A 239 -13.14 10.93 16.90
C TRP A 239 -13.61 12.09 17.78
N TRP A 240 -12.76 12.52 18.74
CA TRP A 240 -13.07 13.57 19.70
C TRP A 240 -13.07 14.93 19.03
N ASP A 241 -12.16 15.19 18.10
CA ASP A 241 -12.12 16.46 17.36
C ASP A 241 -12.86 16.41 16.02
N ALA A 242 -13.55 15.28 15.74
CA ALA A 242 -14.18 14.99 14.46
C ALA A 242 -13.25 15.33 13.27
N SER A 243 -11.99 14.86 13.35
CA SER A 243 -11.00 15.05 12.29
C SER A 243 -10.59 13.72 11.68
N LEU A 244 -10.49 13.72 10.36
CA LEU A 244 -10.16 12.54 9.58
C LEU A 244 -8.66 12.41 9.38
N ALA A 245 -8.21 11.16 9.23
CA ALA A 245 -6.85 10.86 8.83
C ALA A 245 -6.47 11.58 7.54
N THR A 246 -5.30 12.23 7.55
CA THR A 246 -4.73 12.85 6.35
C THR A 246 -3.55 12.04 5.86
N TRP A 247 -3.36 12.03 4.54
CA TRP A 247 -2.38 11.18 3.87
C TRP A 247 -1.55 12.02 2.91
N THR A 248 -0.27 11.66 2.78
CA THR A 248 0.62 12.19 1.74
C THR A 248 1.10 11.06 0.84
N VAL A 249 1.40 11.36 -0.42
CA VAL A 249 2.11 10.40 -1.29
C VAL A 249 3.53 10.27 -0.75
N GLY A 250 4.01 9.04 -0.58
CA GLY A 250 5.40 8.77 -0.18
C GLY A 250 6.40 9.19 -1.26
N GLU A 251 7.69 9.12 -0.91
CA GLU A 251 8.77 9.45 -1.83
C GLU A 251 8.99 8.36 -2.89
N GLY A 252 9.55 8.77 -4.04
CA GLY A 252 9.89 7.88 -5.15
C GLY A 252 9.06 8.15 -6.41
N SER A 253 9.34 7.38 -7.45
CA SER A 253 8.62 7.46 -8.72
C SER A 253 7.64 6.29 -8.87
N PRO A 254 6.55 6.45 -9.63
CA PRO A 254 5.68 5.34 -10.00
C PRO A 254 6.48 4.23 -10.69
N VAL A 255 6.13 2.98 -10.41
CA VAL A 255 6.75 1.80 -11.03
C VAL A 255 5.71 1.01 -11.80
N CYS A 256 6.11 0.41 -12.93
CA CYS A 256 5.21 -0.43 -13.71
C CYS A 256 4.74 -1.64 -12.88
N HIS A 257 3.45 -1.94 -12.92
CA HIS A 257 2.86 -3.10 -12.26
C HIS A 257 1.60 -3.49 -13.03
N GLY A 258 1.48 -4.76 -13.40
CA GLY A 258 0.43 -5.23 -14.28
C GLY A 258 0.82 -5.15 -15.76
N PRO A 259 -0.18 -5.20 -16.66
CA PRO A 259 0.05 -5.34 -18.09
C PRO A 259 0.87 -4.20 -18.69
N TYR A 260 1.61 -4.52 -19.73
CA TYR A 260 2.34 -3.56 -20.54
C TYR A 260 2.17 -3.92 -22.01
N THR A 261 1.87 -2.93 -22.84
CA THR A 261 1.87 -3.06 -24.30
C THR A 261 2.47 -1.81 -24.92
N ALA A 262 3.28 -2.00 -25.95
CA ALA A 262 3.71 -0.91 -26.83
C ALA A 262 3.46 -1.28 -28.29
N TRP A 263 3.44 -0.25 -29.13
CA TRP A 263 3.12 -0.37 -30.56
C TRP A 263 4.22 0.25 -31.42
N HIS A 264 4.37 -0.33 -32.61
CA HIS A 264 5.13 0.24 -33.72
C HIS A 264 4.38 1.45 -34.30
N LEU A 265 5.09 2.29 -35.07
CA LEU A 265 4.50 3.46 -35.73
C LEU A 265 3.33 3.10 -36.67
N ASN A 266 3.35 1.89 -37.22
CA ASN A 266 2.29 1.36 -38.08
C ASN A 266 1.03 0.89 -37.29
N GLY A 267 1.04 0.98 -35.96
CA GLY A 267 -0.07 0.58 -35.09
C GLY A 267 -0.12 -0.91 -34.73
N GLN A 268 0.80 -1.74 -35.21
CA GLN A 268 0.95 -3.12 -34.75
C GLN A 268 1.66 -3.17 -33.41
N LYS A 269 1.44 -4.23 -32.62
CA LYS A 269 2.14 -4.40 -31.34
C LYS A 269 3.64 -4.51 -31.60
N SER A 270 4.45 -3.91 -30.76
CA SER A 270 5.90 -4.10 -30.74
C SER A 270 6.34 -4.96 -29.57
N VAL A 271 5.65 -4.85 -28.43
CA VAL A 271 5.90 -5.67 -27.24
C VAL A 271 4.64 -5.77 -26.38
N SER A 272 4.51 -6.90 -25.69
CA SER A 272 3.47 -7.15 -24.69
C SER A 272 4.03 -8.06 -23.61
N GLY A 273 3.68 -7.77 -22.37
CA GLY A 273 4.08 -8.54 -21.21
C GLY A 273 3.49 -7.96 -19.93
N ASN A 274 4.05 -8.37 -18.80
CA ASN A 274 3.54 -7.96 -17.49
C ASN A 274 4.69 -7.54 -16.57
N PHE A 275 4.43 -6.57 -15.70
CA PHE A 275 5.37 -6.13 -14.68
C PHE A 275 4.83 -6.45 -13.29
N TYR A 276 5.73 -6.69 -12.36
CA TYR A 276 5.42 -6.79 -10.94
C TYR A 276 6.39 -5.89 -10.19
N ASP A 277 5.87 -4.76 -9.71
CA ASP A 277 6.61 -3.80 -8.88
C ASP A 277 7.93 -3.32 -9.52
N GLY A 278 7.82 -2.84 -10.76
CA GLY A 278 8.93 -2.36 -11.58
C GLY A 278 9.75 -3.45 -12.26
N LYS A 279 9.50 -4.73 -11.99
CA LYS A 279 10.27 -5.85 -12.56
C LYS A 279 9.45 -6.61 -13.60
N ALA A 280 10.04 -6.93 -14.75
CA ALA A 280 9.40 -7.80 -15.74
C ALA A 280 9.06 -9.16 -15.10
N HIS A 281 7.85 -9.66 -15.33
CA HIS A 281 7.34 -10.89 -14.73
C HIS A 281 6.32 -11.58 -15.65
N GLY A 282 6.46 -12.88 -15.86
CA GLY A 282 5.62 -13.67 -16.76
C GLY A 282 6.12 -13.67 -18.21
N ASP A 283 5.23 -14.04 -19.12
CA ASP A 283 5.52 -14.10 -20.56
C ASP A 283 5.70 -12.70 -21.16
N PHE A 284 6.71 -12.57 -22.01
CA PHE A 284 6.90 -11.44 -22.89
C PHE A 284 6.99 -11.91 -24.33
N VAL A 285 6.38 -11.10 -25.21
CA VAL A 285 6.42 -11.29 -26.65
C VAL A 285 6.76 -9.96 -27.28
N TRP A 286 7.68 -9.99 -28.25
CA TRP A 286 8.02 -8.88 -29.11
C TRP A 286 7.69 -9.25 -30.54
N TRP A 287 7.35 -8.24 -31.33
CA TRP A 287 7.00 -8.40 -32.74
C TRP A 287 7.86 -7.47 -33.59
N HIS A 288 8.17 -7.94 -34.79
CA HIS A 288 8.64 -7.11 -35.89
C HIS A 288 7.51 -6.18 -36.38
N ALA A 289 7.86 -5.12 -37.10
CA ALA A 289 6.88 -4.20 -37.69
C ALA A 289 6.03 -4.83 -38.82
N ASN A 290 6.19 -6.12 -39.10
CA ASN A 290 5.34 -6.88 -40.03
C ASN A 290 4.41 -7.88 -39.32
N ASP A 291 4.19 -7.71 -38.01
CA ASP A 291 3.34 -8.52 -37.14
C ASP A 291 3.87 -9.95 -36.86
N GLN A 292 5.06 -10.29 -37.36
CA GLN A 292 5.71 -11.55 -36.99
C GLN A 292 6.40 -11.43 -35.63
N ILE A 293 6.32 -12.48 -34.81
CA ILE A 293 7.03 -12.53 -33.53
C ILE A 293 8.53 -12.38 -33.81
N SER A 294 9.20 -11.49 -33.10
CA SER A 294 10.66 -11.32 -33.14
C SER A 294 11.32 -12.07 -32.00
N VAL A 295 10.75 -11.98 -30.79
CA VAL A 295 11.28 -12.60 -29.58
C VAL A 295 10.13 -13.07 -28.70
N ARG A 296 10.33 -14.18 -28.00
CA ARG A 296 9.44 -14.63 -26.93
C ARG A 296 10.26 -15.27 -25.83
N GLY A 297 9.86 -15.01 -24.59
CA GLY A 297 10.45 -15.64 -23.42
C GLY A 297 9.74 -15.24 -22.14
N GLN A 298 10.29 -15.67 -21.00
CA GLN A 298 9.70 -15.43 -19.68
C GLN A 298 10.65 -14.70 -18.76
N PHE A 299 10.10 -13.86 -17.89
CA PHE A 299 10.82 -13.24 -16.78
C PHE A 299 10.25 -13.66 -15.44
N VAL A 300 11.13 -13.80 -14.45
CA VAL A 300 10.76 -13.86 -13.04
C VAL A 300 11.60 -12.83 -12.29
N HIS A 301 10.93 -11.85 -11.68
CA HIS A 301 11.55 -10.74 -10.95
C HIS A 301 12.65 -10.02 -11.74
N GLY A 302 12.41 -9.78 -13.04
CA GLY A 302 13.33 -9.08 -13.93
C GLY A 302 14.46 -9.93 -14.49
N LYS A 303 14.54 -11.22 -14.16
CA LYS A 303 15.53 -12.16 -14.69
C LYS A 303 14.91 -13.07 -15.75
N HIS A 304 15.61 -13.27 -16.86
CA HIS A 304 15.23 -14.24 -17.89
C HIS A 304 15.10 -15.63 -17.30
N THR A 305 14.04 -16.35 -17.63
CA THR A 305 13.83 -17.74 -17.22
C THR A 305 13.13 -18.51 -18.34
N GLY A 306 13.21 -19.84 -18.29
CA GLY A 306 12.56 -20.72 -19.26
C GLY A 306 13.14 -20.62 -20.67
N ASP A 307 12.37 -21.06 -21.65
CA ASP A 307 12.81 -21.08 -23.04
C ASP A 307 12.64 -19.72 -23.70
N TRP A 308 13.70 -19.29 -24.37
CA TRP A 308 13.76 -18.07 -25.15
C TRP A 308 13.96 -18.40 -26.62
N HIS A 309 13.21 -17.71 -27.46
CA HIS A 309 13.19 -17.93 -28.89
C HIS A 309 13.25 -16.59 -29.62
N TRP A 310 14.02 -16.56 -30.71
CA TRP A 310 14.11 -15.43 -31.63
C TRP A 310 13.75 -15.89 -33.03
N TRP A 311 13.14 -15.00 -33.80
CA TRP A 311 12.79 -15.20 -35.20
C TRP A 311 13.21 -13.99 -36.03
N HIS A 312 13.63 -14.27 -37.25
CA HIS A 312 13.87 -13.26 -38.28
C HIS A 312 12.54 -12.66 -38.74
N ALA A 313 12.59 -11.49 -39.38
CA ALA A 313 11.41 -10.83 -39.94
C ALA A 313 10.77 -11.59 -41.12
N ASN A 314 11.33 -12.74 -41.54
CA ASN A 314 10.70 -13.66 -42.49
C ASN A 314 9.99 -14.84 -41.79
N GLY A 315 10.02 -14.91 -40.46
CA GLY A 315 9.39 -15.93 -39.63
C GLY A 315 10.27 -17.16 -39.40
N MET A 316 11.45 -17.24 -40.02
CA MET A 316 12.41 -18.31 -39.75
C MET A 316 13.05 -18.10 -38.38
N LYS A 317 13.30 -19.20 -37.67
CA LYS A 317 13.94 -19.17 -36.36
C LYS A 317 15.33 -18.55 -36.48
N ALA A 318 15.65 -17.60 -35.59
CA ALA A 318 16.94 -16.93 -35.50
C ALA A 318 17.77 -17.48 -34.35
N GLY A 319 17.13 -17.87 -33.24
CA GLY A 319 17.83 -18.43 -32.09
C GLY A 319 16.93 -19.15 -31.10
N GLU A 320 17.54 -19.96 -30.26
CA GLU A 320 16.92 -20.46 -29.04
C GLU A 320 17.94 -20.76 -27.95
N VAL A 321 17.53 -20.56 -26.70
CA VAL A 321 18.28 -20.94 -25.50
C VAL A 321 17.31 -21.03 -24.32
N THR A 322 17.64 -21.84 -23.32
CA THR A 322 16.91 -21.86 -22.04
C THR A 322 17.67 -21.02 -21.02
N PHE A 323 16.98 -20.20 -20.24
CA PHE A 323 17.55 -19.44 -19.14
C PHE A 323 17.12 -19.99 -17.78
N ASN A 324 18.02 -19.91 -16.81
CA ASN A 324 17.74 -20.13 -15.40
C ASN A 324 18.31 -18.96 -14.59
N GLU A 325 17.44 -18.21 -13.91
CA GLU A 325 17.78 -17.01 -13.13
C GLU A 325 18.66 -15.98 -13.87
N GLY A 326 18.41 -15.79 -15.17
CA GLY A 326 19.14 -14.87 -16.02
C GLY A 326 20.41 -15.44 -16.67
N ALA A 327 20.82 -16.65 -16.32
CA ALA A 327 21.96 -17.33 -16.93
C ALA A 327 21.51 -18.34 -18.00
N PRO A 328 22.14 -18.39 -19.19
CA PRO A 328 21.81 -19.38 -20.20
C PRO A 328 22.25 -20.78 -19.73
N VAL A 329 21.42 -21.79 -19.97
CA VAL A 329 21.67 -23.18 -19.64
C VAL A 329 21.36 -24.09 -20.84
N GLY A 330 22.12 -25.16 -20.98
CA GLY A 330 21.93 -26.10 -22.09
C GLY A 330 22.46 -25.55 -23.39
N ARG A 331 21.72 -25.74 -24.49
CA ARG A 331 22.21 -25.42 -25.84
C ARG A 331 21.74 -24.04 -26.27
N TRP A 332 22.67 -23.22 -26.73
CA TRP A 332 22.36 -22.01 -27.48
C TRP A 332 22.52 -22.32 -28.96
N LEU A 333 21.46 -22.13 -29.73
CA LEU A 333 21.46 -22.34 -31.17
C LEU A 333 21.18 -21.01 -31.88
N THR A 334 21.84 -20.79 -33.03
CA THR A 334 21.62 -19.59 -33.86
C THR A 334 21.61 -19.98 -35.33
N TRP A 335 20.63 -19.45 -36.05
CA TRP A 335 20.43 -19.66 -37.47
C TRP A 335 20.45 -18.33 -38.21
N ASN A 336 20.91 -18.35 -39.46
CA ASN A 336 20.77 -17.19 -40.34
C ASN A 336 19.33 -17.07 -40.89
N ASP A 337 19.06 -16.01 -41.62
CA ASP A 337 17.77 -15.70 -42.25
C ASP A 337 17.32 -16.74 -43.29
N ALA A 338 18.24 -17.53 -43.86
CA ALA A 338 17.96 -18.67 -44.72
C ALA A 338 17.67 -19.98 -43.94
N GLY A 339 17.64 -19.95 -42.61
CA GLY A 339 17.35 -21.12 -41.76
C GLY A 339 18.53 -22.10 -41.61
N LYS A 340 19.75 -21.73 -42.04
CA LYS A 340 20.96 -22.53 -41.84
C LYS A 340 21.52 -22.27 -40.44
N LEU A 341 21.78 -23.35 -39.69
CA LEU A 341 22.45 -23.27 -38.38
C LEU A 341 23.87 -22.73 -38.59
N ILE A 342 24.17 -21.61 -37.93
CA ILE A 342 25.47 -20.93 -38.02
C ILE A 342 26.26 -20.99 -36.71
N ARG A 343 25.60 -21.26 -35.57
CA ARG A 343 26.26 -21.37 -34.27
C ARG A 343 25.55 -22.37 -33.36
N LYS A 344 26.34 -23.10 -32.58
CA LYS A 344 25.87 -24.00 -31.52
C LYS A 344 26.85 -23.95 -30.36
N GLU A 345 26.35 -23.60 -29.18
CA GLU A 345 27.12 -23.54 -27.94
C GLU A 345 26.43 -24.32 -26.84
N SER A 346 27.16 -24.64 -25.78
CA SER A 346 26.63 -25.39 -24.64
C SER A 346 27.11 -24.76 -23.33
N PHE A 347 26.16 -24.47 -22.46
CA PHE A 347 26.35 -23.83 -21.16
C PHE A 347 26.01 -24.85 -20.08
N GLN A 348 26.97 -25.13 -19.19
CA GLN A 348 26.73 -25.97 -18.02
C GLN A 348 26.25 -25.12 -16.84
N ASN A 349 25.35 -25.71 -16.06
CA ASN A 349 24.73 -25.06 -14.91
C ASN A 349 25.78 -24.88 -13.80
N GLY A 350 26.17 -23.65 -13.49
CA GLY A 350 27.01 -23.33 -12.34
C GLY A 350 28.26 -22.51 -12.67
N SER A 351 28.34 -21.32 -12.06
CA SER A 351 29.48 -20.39 -12.02
C SER A 351 29.92 -19.77 -13.35
N GLY A 352 29.14 -18.79 -13.79
CA GLY A 352 29.63 -17.69 -14.61
C GLY A 352 28.76 -16.49 -14.32
N ALA A 353 29.30 -15.52 -13.55
CA ALA A 353 28.69 -14.20 -13.49
C ALA A 353 28.42 -13.72 -14.91
N ALA A 354 27.31 -13.00 -15.10
CA ALA A 354 27.00 -12.32 -16.35
C ALA A 354 28.08 -11.25 -16.64
N SER A 355 29.25 -11.66 -17.13
CA SER A 355 30.11 -10.78 -17.89
C SER A 355 29.52 -10.76 -19.29
N GLY A 356 28.89 -9.63 -19.61
CA GLY A 356 28.15 -9.40 -20.82
C GLY A 356 28.89 -9.87 -22.06
N ASP A 357 28.18 -10.65 -22.86
CA ASP A 357 28.23 -10.61 -24.32
C ASP A 357 27.23 -11.68 -24.77
N THR A 358 25.94 -11.35 -24.68
CA THR A 358 24.98 -11.95 -25.62
C THR A 358 25.59 -11.76 -27.02
N PRO A 359 25.65 -12.79 -27.87
CA PRO A 359 26.12 -12.63 -29.23
C PRO A 359 25.50 -11.37 -29.83
N ASN A 360 26.32 -10.43 -30.33
CA ASN A 360 25.90 -9.13 -30.90
C ASN A 360 24.82 -9.22 -32.01
N LEU A 361 24.40 -10.42 -32.38
CA LEU A 361 23.34 -10.74 -33.33
C LEU A 361 21.95 -10.90 -32.70
N LEU A 362 21.81 -11.09 -31.39
CA LEU A 362 20.51 -11.28 -30.73
C LEU A 362 20.46 -10.47 -29.45
N THR A 363 19.95 -9.24 -29.55
CA THR A 363 19.70 -8.39 -28.37
C THR A 363 18.56 -8.96 -27.57
N ILE A 364 18.75 -9.07 -26.24
CA ILE A 364 17.68 -9.40 -25.31
C ILE A 364 17.24 -8.11 -24.65
N PRO A 365 16.01 -7.61 -24.90
CA PRO A 365 15.56 -6.35 -24.34
C PRO A 365 15.60 -6.39 -22.82
N GLY A 366 16.36 -5.47 -22.21
CA GLY A 366 16.43 -5.37 -20.75
C GLY A 366 15.16 -4.78 -20.15
N ALA A 367 14.81 -5.15 -18.92
CA ALA A 367 13.63 -4.61 -18.22
C ALA A 367 13.62 -3.06 -18.15
N ALA A 368 14.81 -2.44 -18.02
CA ALA A 368 14.97 -0.98 -18.02
C ALA A 368 14.72 -0.34 -19.39
N GLU A 369 15.05 -1.03 -20.49
CA GLU A 369 14.83 -0.54 -21.86
C GLU A 369 13.34 -0.58 -22.22
N ILE A 370 12.63 -1.63 -21.77
CA ILE A 370 11.19 -1.79 -21.91
C ILE A 370 10.45 -0.66 -21.18
N GLN A 371 10.87 -0.33 -19.95
CA GLN A 371 10.20 0.68 -19.13
C GLN A 371 10.38 2.12 -19.67
N LEU A 372 11.51 2.43 -20.28
CA LEU A 372 11.80 3.76 -20.85
C LEU A 372 11.09 4.02 -22.19
N GLY A 373 10.32 3.05 -22.72
CA GLY A 373 9.73 3.16 -24.06
C GLY A 373 10.80 3.29 -25.15
N ARG A 374 12.04 2.88 -24.86
CA ARG A 374 13.09 2.78 -25.87
C ARG A 374 12.80 1.51 -26.64
N THR A 375 12.12 1.67 -27.77
CA THR A 375 12.03 0.63 -28.80
C THR A 375 13.44 0.42 -29.33
N VAL A 376 14.23 -0.39 -28.64
CA VAL A 376 15.36 -1.05 -29.29
C VAL A 376 14.68 -2.10 -30.15
N GLU A 377 14.51 -1.82 -31.45
CA GLU A 377 14.28 -2.93 -32.38
C GLU A 377 15.41 -3.92 -32.11
N PRO A 378 15.12 -5.18 -31.73
CA PRO A 378 16.15 -6.19 -31.63
C PRO A 378 16.70 -6.40 -33.05
N GLY A 379 17.70 -5.61 -33.40
CA GLY A 379 18.39 -5.72 -34.66
C GLY A 379 19.37 -6.88 -34.56
N VAL A 380 19.17 -7.89 -35.40
CA VAL A 380 20.28 -8.77 -35.76
C VAL A 380 21.26 -7.89 -36.51
N GLN A 381 22.40 -7.52 -35.90
CA GLN A 381 23.45 -6.85 -36.64
C GLN A 381 23.90 -7.79 -37.77
N THR A 382 23.47 -7.48 -38.98
CA THR A 382 23.99 -8.09 -40.20
C THR A 382 25.41 -7.57 -40.36
N ARG A 383 26.38 -8.48 -40.31
CA ARG A 383 27.79 -8.18 -40.54
C ARG A 383 28.11 -8.25 -42.02
#